data_AF-A0A7Y7N462-F1
#
_entry.id   AF-A0A7Y7N462-F1
#
_cell.length_a   1.000
_cell.length_b   1.000
_cell.length_c   1.000
_cell.angle_alpha   90.00
_cell.angle_beta   90.00
_cell.angle_gamma   90.00
#
_symmetry.space_group_name_H-M   'P 1'
#
loop_
_entity.id
_entity.type
_entity.pdbx_description
1 polymer ?
#
loop_
_entity_poly.entity_id
_entity_poly.type
_entity_poly.pdbx_seq_one_letter_code
_entity_poly.pdbx_strand_id
1 'polypeptide(L)'
;MTLKPLAASALMLVSATTHAVSFIDQIDGHLDMGEYLAENAYGFLPVPILITEPAVGYGGGFTGIFLHESEEQKNTRKELAEKSIDGGAQLLTPAITAVGGFATENGTWMAFVGHKRSWKEDSIRYLGGLGYGDINMTFYRQSSSNALAPLDPNEGIELGLKGMGGIQKLQFRVPDTYWLLGFSQQFFAPTLSVNNHPKAQEILSNIGNSSPTSSGLGLIAEYDSKNSFLNPTQGYNYVAEYLWFGDAIGSDYTYQTFNLEGLNYWELNKEWNLALRGQYKSLSTNERVLSPQYYPDIDLRGIARNRYQGEHTFAAEVQVTKQWTPRWSTGVFTGIGYAGDSDNDMFDQSSHSAYGVGFRYLIARRYGLISGIDLAFSEEDTALYFQVGAGI
;
A
#
# COMPACT_ATOMS: atom_id res chain seq x y z
N MET A 1 -0.15 -72.42 -43.57
CA MET A 1 0.36 -71.60 -42.47
C MET A 1 -0.19 -70.20 -42.68
N THR A 2 -1.07 -69.76 -41.79
CA THR A 2 -2.00 -68.63 -41.94
C THR A 2 -1.33 -67.29 -41.60
N LEU A 3 -1.31 -66.34 -42.54
CA LEU A 3 -0.92 -64.95 -42.27
C LEU A 3 -2.11 -64.17 -41.68
N LYS A 4 -1.91 -63.58 -40.50
CA LYS A 4 -2.83 -62.60 -39.89
C LYS A 4 -2.46 -61.18 -40.36
N PRO A 5 -3.43 -60.30 -40.63
CA PRO A 5 -3.17 -58.89 -40.89
C PRO A 5 -3.01 -58.13 -39.56
N LEU A 6 -1.99 -57.28 -39.46
CA LEU A 6 -1.84 -56.31 -38.38
C LEU A 6 -2.83 -55.15 -38.60
N ALA A 7 -3.74 -54.92 -37.66
CA ALA A 7 -4.55 -53.72 -37.61
C ALA A 7 -3.73 -52.57 -37.01
N ALA A 8 -3.44 -51.53 -37.80
CA ALA A 8 -2.86 -50.29 -37.32
C ALA A 8 -3.96 -49.42 -36.71
N SER A 9 -3.95 -49.23 -35.39
CA SER A 9 -4.77 -48.21 -34.73
C SER A 9 -4.05 -46.87 -34.80
N ALA A 10 -4.63 -45.92 -35.53
CA ALA A 10 -4.19 -44.53 -35.55
C ALA A 10 -4.72 -43.82 -34.30
N LEU A 11 -3.82 -43.46 -33.38
CA LEU A 11 -4.11 -42.57 -32.27
C LEU A 11 -4.16 -41.14 -32.82
N MET A 12 -5.36 -40.57 -33.00
CA MET A 12 -5.50 -39.14 -33.27
C MET A 12 -5.16 -38.36 -31.99
N LEU A 13 -3.98 -37.74 -31.96
CA LEU A 13 -3.62 -36.71 -31.00
C LEU A 13 -4.49 -35.47 -31.28
N VAL A 14 -5.53 -35.28 -30.47
CA VAL A 14 -6.21 -33.99 -30.36
C VAL A 14 -5.19 -33.02 -29.75
N SER A 15 -4.55 -32.22 -30.60
CA SER A 15 -3.71 -31.12 -30.15
C SER A 15 -4.64 -30.05 -29.59
N ALA A 16 -4.71 -29.92 -28.27
CA ALA A 16 -5.29 -28.74 -27.65
C ALA A 16 -4.49 -27.53 -28.16
N THR A 17 -5.15 -26.61 -28.87
CA THR A 17 -4.56 -25.37 -29.34
C THR A 17 -4.12 -24.56 -28.12
N THR A 18 -2.84 -24.66 -27.79
CA THR A 18 -2.20 -23.82 -26.78
C THR A 18 -2.09 -22.42 -27.38
N HIS A 19 -3.00 -21.53 -26.98
CA HIS A 19 -2.91 -20.13 -27.35
C HIS A 19 -1.79 -19.52 -26.52
N ALA A 20 -0.73 -19.07 -27.19
CA ALA A 20 0.35 -18.35 -26.53
C ALA A 20 -0.16 -16.96 -26.15
N VAL A 21 -0.17 -16.67 -24.85
CA VAL A 21 -0.51 -15.33 -24.35
C VAL A 21 0.51 -14.33 -24.91
N SER A 22 0.02 -13.27 -25.57
CA SER A 22 0.87 -12.17 -26.05
C SER A 22 1.16 -11.20 -24.91
N PHE A 23 2.39 -10.67 -24.87
CA PHE A 23 2.77 -9.51 -24.06
C PHE A 23 2.86 -8.23 -24.89
N ILE A 24 2.30 -8.25 -26.10
CA ILE A 24 2.28 -7.14 -27.02
C ILE A 24 0.82 -6.83 -27.36
N ASP A 25 0.45 -5.56 -27.21
CA ASP A 25 -0.87 -5.07 -27.57
C ASP A 25 -1.07 -5.12 -29.08
N GLN A 26 -2.20 -5.66 -29.53
CA GLN A 26 -2.50 -5.76 -30.96
C GLN A 26 -2.90 -4.42 -31.60
N ILE A 27 -3.30 -3.42 -30.81
CA ILE A 27 -3.74 -2.10 -31.31
C ILE A 27 -2.53 -1.19 -31.57
N ASP A 28 -1.57 -1.14 -30.64
CA ASP A 28 -0.46 -0.18 -30.71
C ASP A 28 0.94 -0.83 -30.74
N GLY A 29 1.04 -2.16 -30.66
CA GLY A 29 2.31 -2.89 -30.80
C GLY A 29 3.29 -2.72 -29.63
N HIS A 30 2.84 -2.13 -28.51
CA HIS A 30 3.67 -1.92 -27.33
C HIS A 30 3.54 -3.05 -26.29
N LEU A 31 4.47 -3.11 -25.34
CA LEU A 31 4.43 -4.05 -24.21
C LEU A 31 3.11 -3.87 -23.44
N ASP A 32 2.33 -4.95 -23.31
CA ASP A 32 1.03 -4.94 -22.64
C ASP A 32 0.75 -6.29 -21.98
N MET A 33 0.49 -6.27 -20.68
CA MET A 33 0.13 -7.43 -19.86
C MET A 33 -1.40 -7.61 -19.77
N GLY A 34 -2.20 -6.80 -20.45
CA GLY A 34 -3.65 -6.82 -20.37
C GLY A 34 -4.26 -8.10 -20.91
N GLU A 35 -3.73 -8.67 -22.00
CA GLU A 35 -4.18 -9.97 -22.49
C GLU A 35 -3.84 -11.10 -21.50
N TYR A 36 -2.63 -11.10 -20.94
CA TYR A 36 -2.25 -12.02 -19.86
C TYR A 36 -3.19 -11.92 -18.64
N LEU A 37 -3.50 -10.70 -18.19
CA LEU A 37 -4.45 -10.46 -17.09
C LEU A 37 -5.87 -10.89 -17.45
N ALA A 38 -6.27 -10.77 -18.72
CA ALA A 38 -7.59 -11.17 -19.20
C ALA A 38 -7.74 -12.70 -19.28
N GLU A 39 -6.72 -13.38 -19.78
CA GLU A 39 -6.77 -14.80 -20.13
C GLU A 39 -6.34 -15.73 -19.01
N ASN A 40 -5.55 -15.26 -18.05
CA ASN A 40 -5.06 -16.10 -16.96
C ASN A 40 -6.23 -16.63 -16.11
N ALA A 41 -6.62 -17.87 -16.42
CA ALA A 41 -7.84 -18.49 -15.94
C ALA A 41 -7.84 -18.78 -14.44
N TYR A 42 -6.66 -18.78 -13.81
CA TYR A 42 -6.47 -19.03 -12.38
C TYR A 42 -6.37 -17.75 -11.55
N GLY A 43 -6.50 -16.58 -12.20
CA GLY A 43 -6.49 -15.28 -11.53
C GLY A 43 -5.15 -14.91 -10.89
N PHE A 44 -4.06 -15.64 -11.16
CA PHE A 44 -2.74 -15.45 -10.54
C PHE A 44 -1.89 -14.40 -11.28
N LEU A 45 -1.71 -13.21 -10.71
CA LEU A 45 -0.76 -12.21 -11.23
C LEU A 45 0.48 -12.13 -10.33
N PRO A 46 1.66 -12.47 -10.85
CA PRO A 46 2.93 -12.20 -10.19
C PRO A 46 3.25 -10.70 -10.19
N VAL A 47 3.32 -10.06 -9.01
CA VAL A 47 3.72 -8.65 -8.88
C VAL A 47 5.02 -8.58 -8.08
N PRO A 48 6.13 -8.13 -8.69
CA PRO A 48 7.37 -7.93 -7.94
C PRO A 48 7.19 -6.82 -6.91
N ILE A 49 7.76 -7.01 -5.73
CA ILE A 49 7.94 -5.96 -4.72
C ILE A 49 9.39 -5.52 -4.80
N LEU A 50 9.62 -4.22 -4.87
CA LEU A 50 10.95 -3.62 -4.80
C LEU A 50 10.92 -2.62 -3.65
N ILE A 51 11.84 -2.78 -2.71
CA ILE A 51 11.94 -1.96 -1.50
C ILE A 51 13.19 -1.13 -1.61
N THR A 52 13.03 0.16 -1.37
CA THR A 52 14.07 1.20 -1.46
C THR A 52 13.86 2.23 -0.35
N GLU A 53 13.19 1.80 0.71
CA GLU A 53 12.85 2.62 1.87
C GLU A 53 14.10 2.77 2.74
N PRO A 54 14.62 3.99 2.96
CA PRO A 54 15.86 4.20 3.72
C PRO A 54 15.82 3.57 5.13
N ALA A 55 14.65 3.51 5.77
CA ALA A 55 14.52 2.95 7.11
C ALA A 55 14.75 1.44 7.22
N VAL A 56 14.65 0.69 6.10
CA VAL A 56 14.86 -0.78 6.03
C VAL A 56 15.90 -1.20 4.98
N GLY A 57 16.38 -0.27 4.15
CA GLY A 57 17.34 -0.55 3.08
C GLY A 57 16.74 -1.16 1.82
N TYR A 58 17.61 -1.61 0.92
CA TYR A 58 17.19 -2.20 -0.35
C TYR A 58 16.65 -3.62 -0.17
N GLY A 59 15.57 -3.93 -0.87
CA GLY A 59 14.96 -5.24 -0.81
C GLY A 59 14.12 -5.60 -2.01
N GLY A 60 13.69 -6.85 -2.00
CA GLY A 60 12.90 -7.43 -3.06
C GLY A 60 11.91 -8.44 -2.51
N GLY A 61 10.84 -8.66 -3.25
CA GLY A 61 9.82 -9.62 -2.88
C GLY A 61 8.89 -9.87 -4.03
N PHE A 62 7.80 -10.55 -3.70
CA PHE A 62 6.82 -10.94 -4.68
C PHE A 62 5.46 -11.11 -4.04
N THR A 63 4.43 -10.73 -4.77
CA THR A 63 3.03 -10.98 -4.42
C THR A 63 2.35 -11.74 -5.55
N GLY A 64 1.74 -12.87 -5.22
CA GLY A 64 0.72 -13.49 -6.04
C GLY A 64 -0.63 -12.84 -5.76
N ILE A 65 -1.21 -12.22 -6.78
CA ILE A 65 -2.59 -11.71 -6.73
C ILE A 65 -3.51 -12.79 -7.30
N PHE A 66 -4.60 -13.11 -6.62
CA PHE A 66 -5.61 -14.10 -7.01
C PHE A 66 -6.96 -13.41 -7.15
N LEU A 67 -7.49 -13.38 -8.37
CA LEU A 67 -8.80 -12.81 -8.66
C LEU A 67 -9.88 -13.88 -8.50
N HIS A 68 -10.89 -13.59 -7.68
CA HIS A 68 -12.07 -14.44 -7.51
C HIS A 68 -13.29 -13.74 -8.12
N GLU A 69 -13.85 -14.38 -9.13
CA GLU A 69 -15.01 -13.92 -9.88
C GLU A 69 -15.87 -15.12 -10.29
N SER A 70 -17.18 -14.91 -10.45
CA SER A 70 -18.05 -15.91 -11.08
C SER A 70 -17.74 -16.03 -12.58
N GLU A 71 -18.16 -17.14 -13.22
CA GLU A 71 -18.00 -17.29 -14.67
C GLU A 71 -18.71 -16.16 -15.46
N GLU A 72 -19.85 -15.69 -14.97
CA GLU A 72 -20.59 -14.56 -15.54
C GLU A 72 -19.80 -13.24 -15.43
N GLN A 73 -19.20 -12.98 -14.26
CA GLN A 73 -18.33 -11.81 -14.05
C GLN A 73 -17.09 -11.87 -14.94
N LYS A 74 -16.48 -13.05 -15.07
CA LYS A 74 -15.35 -13.30 -15.95
C LYS A 74 -15.68 -13.02 -17.42
N ASN A 75 -16.81 -13.51 -17.90
CA ASN A 75 -17.23 -13.29 -19.29
C ASN A 75 -17.54 -11.81 -19.55
N THR A 76 -18.26 -11.16 -18.63
CA THR A 76 -18.55 -9.72 -18.70
C THR A 76 -17.26 -8.90 -18.72
N ARG A 77 -16.31 -9.24 -17.84
CA ARG A 77 -14.98 -8.61 -17.79
C ARG A 77 -14.23 -8.78 -19.09
N LYS A 78 -14.20 -9.99 -19.67
CA LYS A 78 -13.53 -10.26 -20.94
C LYS A 78 -14.13 -9.44 -22.07
N GLU A 79 -15.46 -9.41 -22.19
CA GLU A 79 -16.14 -8.60 -23.20
C GLU A 79 -15.84 -7.10 -23.04
N LEU A 80 -15.86 -6.57 -21.81
CA LEU A 80 -15.52 -5.18 -21.54
C LEU A 80 -14.04 -4.90 -21.83
N ALA A 81 -13.14 -5.79 -21.45
CA ALA A 81 -11.71 -5.65 -21.71
C ALA A 81 -11.38 -5.69 -23.21
N GLU A 82 -12.06 -6.53 -23.99
CA GLU A 82 -11.93 -6.58 -25.45
C GLU A 82 -12.43 -5.31 -26.14
N LYS A 83 -13.54 -4.74 -25.65
CA LYS A 83 -14.10 -3.49 -26.17
C LYS A 83 -13.39 -2.23 -25.65
N SER A 84 -12.61 -2.34 -24.58
CA SER A 84 -11.92 -1.22 -23.94
C SER A 84 -10.69 -0.79 -24.74
N ILE A 85 -10.78 0.41 -25.32
CA ILE A 85 -9.67 1.04 -26.04
C ILE A 85 -8.78 1.86 -25.09
N ASP A 86 -9.38 2.57 -24.13
CA ASP A 86 -8.66 3.54 -23.28
C ASP A 86 -8.62 3.18 -21.79
N GLY A 87 -8.62 1.87 -21.46
CA GLY A 87 -8.58 1.43 -20.04
C GLY A 87 -9.86 1.70 -19.25
N GLY A 88 -10.95 2.02 -19.95
CA GLY A 88 -12.29 2.24 -19.40
C GLY A 88 -13.02 0.96 -18.98
N ALA A 89 -12.35 -0.20 -18.99
CA ALA A 89 -12.85 -1.35 -18.27
C ALA A 89 -12.66 -1.02 -16.77
N GLN A 90 -13.59 -0.25 -16.21
CA GLN A 90 -13.86 -0.14 -14.77
C GLN A 90 -14.33 -1.52 -14.30
N LEU A 91 -13.43 -2.49 -14.38
CA LEU A 91 -13.69 -3.86 -14.04
C LEU A 91 -13.88 -3.84 -12.55
N LEU A 92 -15.16 -3.91 -12.14
CA LEU A 92 -15.63 -4.11 -10.78
C LEU A 92 -14.57 -4.93 -10.05
N THR A 93 -14.00 -4.38 -8.98
CA THR A 93 -12.90 -5.04 -8.28
C THR A 93 -13.39 -6.44 -7.89
N PRO A 94 -12.92 -7.52 -8.56
CA PRO A 94 -13.26 -8.86 -8.14
C PRO A 94 -12.76 -9.02 -6.70
N ALA A 95 -13.22 -10.06 -6.01
CA ALA A 95 -12.58 -10.32 -4.73
C ALA A 95 -11.11 -10.66 -5.03
N ILE A 96 -10.18 -9.94 -4.42
CA ILE A 96 -8.74 -10.10 -4.65
C ILE A 96 -8.16 -10.70 -3.39
N THR A 97 -7.45 -11.82 -3.52
CA THR A 97 -6.53 -12.29 -2.49
C THR A 97 -5.11 -12.00 -2.93
N ALA A 98 -4.33 -11.32 -2.11
CA ALA A 98 -2.90 -11.13 -2.31
C ALA A 98 -2.16 -12.04 -1.33
N VAL A 99 -1.19 -12.83 -1.80
CA VAL A 99 -0.30 -13.62 -0.94
C VAL A 99 1.11 -13.31 -1.37
N GLY A 100 1.96 -12.90 -0.44
CA GLY A 100 3.30 -12.46 -0.81
C GLY A 100 4.26 -12.42 0.35
N GLY A 101 5.46 -11.97 0.03
CA GLY A 101 6.48 -11.67 1.01
C GLY A 101 7.64 -10.94 0.38
N PHE A 102 8.46 -10.35 1.23
CA PHE A 102 9.64 -9.60 0.83
C PHE A 102 10.75 -9.77 1.87
N ALA A 103 11.97 -9.47 1.45
CA ALA A 103 13.13 -9.35 2.31
C ALA A 103 14.00 -8.17 1.86
N THR A 104 14.79 -7.64 2.78
CA THR A 104 15.73 -6.54 2.53
C THR A 104 17.13 -6.90 3.00
N GLU A 105 18.11 -6.10 2.62
CA GLU A 105 19.51 -6.27 2.99
C GLU A 105 19.78 -6.08 4.48
N ASN A 106 18.94 -5.31 5.20
CA ASN A 106 19.09 -5.13 6.65
C ASN A 106 18.52 -6.30 7.47
N GLY A 107 18.11 -7.39 6.81
CA GLY A 107 17.55 -8.57 7.45
C GLY A 107 16.04 -8.49 7.72
N THR A 108 15.39 -7.37 7.39
CA THR A 108 13.93 -7.29 7.43
C THR A 108 13.33 -8.29 6.46
N TRP A 109 12.33 -9.06 6.90
CA TRP A 109 11.50 -9.87 6.04
C TRP A 109 10.07 -9.93 6.56
N MET A 110 9.12 -10.11 5.65
CA MET A 110 7.71 -10.31 5.98
C MET A 110 7.07 -11.26 4.98
N ALA A 111 6.16 -12.10 5.47
CA ALA A 111 5.17 -12.80 4.66
C ALA A 111 3.77 -12.28 5.03
N PHE A 112 2.88 -12.16 4.05
CA PHE A 112 1.55 -11.61 4.25
C PHE A 112 0.50 -12.26 3.35
N VAL A 113 -0.75 -12.15 3.80
CA VAL A 113 -1.95 -12.43 3.03
C VAL A 113 -2.94 -11.28 3.22
N GLY A 114 -3.51 -10.80 2.12
CA GLY A 114 -4.56 -9.79 2.09
C GLY A 114 -5.75 -10.29 1.30
N HIS A 115 -6.94 -9.83 1.66
CA HIS A 115 -8.17 -10.06 0.91
C HIS A 115 -9.02 -8.80 0.86
N LYS A 116 -9.40 -8.38 -0.34
CA LYS A 116 -10.37 -7.32 -0.57
C LYS A 116 -11.58 -7.90 -1.30
N ARG A 117 -12.78 -7.54 -0.87
CA ARG A 117 -14.01 -7.97 -1.56
C ARG A 117 -15.10 -6.91 -1.44
N SER A 118 -15.81 -6.73 -2.55
CA SER A 118 -17.05 -5.96 -2.59
C SER A 118 -18.25 -6.88 -2.86
N TRP A 119 -19.41 -6.55 -2.28
CA TRP A 119 -20.68 -7.22 -2.56
C TRP A 119 -21.75 -6.21 -2.94
N LYS A 120 -22.80 -6.70 -3.62
CA LYS A 120 -23.99 -5.91 -4.02
C LYS A 120 -23.60 -4.61 -4.72
N GLU A 121 -22.86 -4.72 -5.81
CA GLU A 121 -22.42 -3.55 -6.60
C GLU A 121 -21.73 -2.51 -5.73
N ASP A 122 -20.79 -2.98 -4.88
CA ASP A 122 -19.99 -2.13 -4.01
C ASP A 122 -20.77 -1.41 -2.89
N SER A 123 -21.92 -1.98 -2.50
CA SER A 123 -22.67 -1.54 -1.31
C SER A 123 -22.05 -2.01 -0.01
N ILE A 124 -21.26 -3.09 -0.04
CA ILE A 124 -20.51 -3.62 1.12
C ILE A 124 -19.08 -3.83 0.68
N ARG A 125 -18.11 -3.28 1.41
CA ARG A 125 -16.67 -3.48 1.18
C ARG A 125 -16.04 -4.12 2.40
N TYR A 126 -15.25 -5.15 2.16
CA TYR A 126 -14.37 -5.76 3.16
C TYR A 126 -12.93 -5.70 2.70
N LEU A 127 -12.03 -5.35 3.62
CA LEU A 127 -10.60 -5.46 3.47
C LEU A 127 -10.05 -6.15 4.72
N GLY A 128 -9.35 -7.26 4.53
CA GLY A 128 -8.65 -7.97 5.60
C GLY A 128 -7.21 -8.24 5.22
N GLY A 129 -6.31 -8.23 6.18
CA GLY A 129 -4.91 -8.57 5.97
C GLY A 129 -4.25 -9.11 7.22
N LEU A 130 -3.32 -10.03 7.05
CA LEU A 130 -2.47 -10.59 8.09
C LEU A 130 -1.03 -10.65 7.59
N GLY A 131 -0.08 -10.35 8.46
CA GLY A 131 1.34 -10.45 8.17
C GLY A 131 2.09 -11.04 9.35
N TYR A 132 3.17 -11.76 9.07
CA TYR A 132 4.17 -12.17 10.04
C TYR A 132 5.56 -11.90 9.48
N GLY A 133 6.44 -11.39 10.32
CA GLY A 133 7.79 -11.05 9.88
C GLY A 133 8.70 -10.67 11.02
N ASP A 134 9.91 -10.29 10.63
CA ASP A 134 10.92 -9.69 11.47
C ASP A 134 11.33 -8.38 10.79
N ILE A 135 10.93 -7.25 11.34
CA ILE A 135 11.14 -5.93 10.72
C ILE A 135 12.20 -5.18 11.52
N ASN A 136 13.36 -4.98 10.91
CA ASN A 136 14.43 -4.15 11.45
C ASN A 136 14.20 -2.73 10.94
N MET A 137 13.76 -1.85 11.82
CA MET A 137 13.33 -0.49 11.48
C MET A 137 14.13 0.52 12.27
N THR A 138 14.64 1.54 11.59
CA THR A 138 15.33 2.65 12.27
C THR A 138 14.32 3.62 12.86
N PHE A 139 14.49 3.94 14.14
CA PHE A 139 13.71 4.94 14.88
C PHE A 139 14.61 6.03 15.43
N TYR A 140 14.05 7.21 15.63
CA TYR A 140 14.76 8.37 16.15
C TYR A 140 14.11 8.87 17.42
N ARG A 141 14.88 9.58 18.22
CA ARG A 141 14.41 10.14 19.47
C ARG A 141 13.32 11.19 19.21
N GLN A 142 12.13 10.94 19.73
CA GLN A 142 11.02 11.88 19.76
C GLN A 142 11.21 12.99 20.81
N SER A 143 10.53 14.11 20.59
CA SER A 143 10.54 15.29 21.47
C SER A 143 9.81 15.04 22.80
N SER A 144 8.67 14.34 22.79
CA SER A 144 7.90 13.96 24.00
C SER A 144 8.14 12.51 24.45
N SER A 145 7.73 12.20 25.70
CA SER A 145 7.55 10.87 26.33
C SER A 145 8.31 9.70 25.69
N ASN A 146 9.64 9.79 25.72
CA ASN A 146 10.45 9.04 24.77
C ASN A 146 11.08 7.78 25.37
N ALA A 147 10.64 6.61 24.92
CA ALA A 147 11.32 5.34 25.18
C ALA A 147 12.82 5.36 24.79
N LEU A 148 13.18 6.20 23.83
CA LEU A 148 14.53 6.43 23.32
C LEU A 148 15.23 7.65 23.95
N ALA A 149 14.76 8.16 25.10
CA ALA A 149 15.41 9.28 25.81
C ALA A 149 16.93 9.12 26.05
N PRO A 150 17.51 7.91 26.21
CA PRO A 150 18.96 7.74 26.32
C PRO A 150 19.73 8.07 25.04
N LEU A 151 19.09 8.15 23.87
CA LEU A 151 19.75 8.47 22.60
C LEU A 151 19.97 9.96 22.41
N ASP A 152 21.01 10.29 21.64
CA ASP A 152 21.19 11.65 21.13
C ASP A 152 20.10 11.95 20.08
N PRO A 153 19.60 13.21 19.97
CA PRO A 153 18.48 13.52 19.08
C PRO A 153 18.70 13.18 17.59
N ASN A 154 19.95 13.18 17.12
CA ASN A 154 20.31 12.88 15.74
C ASN A 154 20.75 11.42 15.54
N GLU A 155 20.75 10.61 16.60
CA GLU A 155 21.17 9.20 16.57
C GLU A 155 19.95 8.31 16.30
N GLY A 156 20.00 7.58 15.18
CA GLY A 156 19.00 6.57 14.85
C GLY A 156 19.35 5.23 15.49
N ILE A 157 18.32 4.49 15.92
CA ILE A 157 18.47 3.14 16.45
C ILE A 157 17.62 2.15 15.68
N GLU A 158 18.21 0.99 15.35
CA GLU A 158 17.49 -0.10 14.72
C GLU A 158 16.79 -0.96 15.79
N LEU A 159 15.46 -0.99 15.72
CA LEU A 159 14.62 -1.88 16.51
C LEU A 159 14.15 -3.04 15.63
N GLY A 160 14.35 -4.27 16.11
CA GLY A 160 13.76 -5.47 15.53
C GLY A 160 12.34 -5.66 16.05
N LEU A 161 11.39 -5.82 15.15
CA LEU A 161 9.96 -6.00 15.43
C LEU A 161 9.51 -7.35 14.87
N LYS A 162 9.68 -8.41 15.66
CA LYS A 162 9.36 -9.77 15.23
C LYS A 162 7.99 -10.21 15.72
N GLY A 163 7.04 -10.40 14.82
CA GLY A 163 5.72 -10.84 15.22
C GLY A 163 4.70 -10.82 14.10
N MET A 164 3.43 -10.86 14.51
CA MET A 164 2.30 -10.77 13.59
C MET A 164 1.52 -9.47 13.79
N GLY A 165 0.86 -9.05 12.72
CA GLY A 165 -0.15 -8.01 12.76
C GLY A 165 -1.26 -8.29 11.77
N GLY A 166 -2.35 -7.55 11.91
CA GLY A 166 -3.49 -7.69 11.04
C GLY A 166 -4.40 -6.48 11.04
N ILE A 167 -5.16 -6.35 9.97
CA ILE A 167 -6.17 -5.32 9.78
C ILE A 167 -7.45 -5.94 9.26
N GLN A 168 -8.59 -5.41 9.66
CA GLN A 168 -9.91 -5.75 9.14
C GLN A 168 -10.74 -4.48 9.05
N LYS A 169 -11.32 -4.22 7.88
CA LYS A 169 -12.22 -3.09 7.64
C LYS A 169 -13.49 -3.62 6.99
N LEU A 170 -14.64 -3.22 7.52
CA LEU A 170 -15.94 -3.55 6.97
C LEU A 170 -16.74 -2.27 6.83
N GLN A 171 -17.09 -1.92 5.60
CA GLN A 171 -17.75 -0.67 5.25
C GLN A 171 -19.04 -0.93 4.47
N PHE A 172 -20.01 -0.05 4.68
CA PHE A 172 -21.32 -0.06 4.04
C PHE A 172 -21.54 1.27 3.34
N ARG A 173 -21.85 1.21 2.05
CA ARG A 173 -22.17 2.40 1.26
C ARG A 173 -23.53 2.95 1.70
N VAL A 174 -23.59 4.26 1.91
CA VAL A 174 -24.84 4.98 2.12
C VAL A 174 -25.54 5.08 0.76
N PRO A 175 -26.81 4.62 0.62
CA PRO A 175 -27.52 4.57 -0.66
C PRO A 175 -27.49 5.92 -1.40
N ASP A 176 -27.31 5.87 -2.72
CA ASP A 176 -27.28 7.03 -3.62
C ASP A 176 -26.18 8.06 -3.31
N THR A 177 -25.13 7.68 -2.57
CA THR A 177 -23.98 8.55 -2.27
C THR A 177 -22.63 7.86 -2.51
N TYR A 178 -21.56 8.66 -2.45
CA TYR A 178 -20.18 8.18 -2.46
C TYR A 178 -19.64 7.85 -1.07
N TRP A 179 -20.45 7.99 -0.01
CA TRP A 179 -20.03 7.72 1.36
C TRP A 179 -20.13 6.24 1.70
N LEU A 180 -19.11 5.74 2.39
CA LEU A 180 -19.07 4.44 3.04
C LEU A 180 -18.75 4.63 4.51
N LEU A 181 -19.52 3.98 5.38
CA LEU A 181 -19.34 4.02 6.83
C LEU A 181 -19.14 2.61 7.37
N GLY A 182 -18.29 2.45 8.36
CA GLY A 182 -17.90 1.12 8.78
C GLY A 182 -17.12 1.04 10.07
N PHE A 183 -16.62 -0.16 10.31
CA PHE A 183 -15.77 -0.52 11.44
C PHE A 183 -14.38 -0.88 10.95
N SER A 184 -13.39 -0.55 11.76
CA SER A 184 -12.00 -0.92 11.54
C SER A 184 -11.44 -1.58 12.79
N GLN A 185 -10.68 -2.65 12.59
CA GLN A 185 -9.96 -3.35 13.64
C GLN A 185 -8.51 -3.54 13.18
N GLN A 186 -7.57 -3.35 14.09
CA GLN A 186 -6.18 -3.70 13.85
C GLN A 186 -5.57 -4.37 15.08
N PHE A 187 -4.57 -5.21 14.88
CA PHE A 187 -3.76 -5.71 15.97
C PHE A 187 -2.30 -5.87 15.52
N PHE A 188 -1.39 -5.79 16.48
CA PHE A 188 0.03 -5.96 16.28
C PHE A 188 0.67 -6.50 17.56
N ALA A 189 1.36 -7.64 17.44
CA ALA A 189 1.99 -8.33 18.57
C ALA A 189 3.46 -8.64 18.27
N PRO A 190 4.35 -7.63 18.28
CA PRO A 190 5.77 -7.82 18.08
C PRO A 190 6.47 -8.29 19.36
N THR A 191 7.57 -9.01 19.19
CA THR A 191 8.69 -9.05 20.14
C THR A 191 9.74 -8.06 19.67
N LEU A 192 10.09 -7.15 20.57
CA LEU A 192 11.01 -6.04 20.37
C LEU A 192 12.44 -6.47 20.71
N SER A 193 13.38 -6.14 19.83
CA SER A 193 14.81 -6.21 20.08
C SER A 193 15.48 -4.91 19.70
N VAL A 194 16.64 -4.62 20.29
CA VAL A 194 17.50 -3.52 19.86
C VAL A 194 18.74 -4.14 19.23
N ASN A 195 19.00 -3.83 17.97
CA ASN A 195 20.09 -4.43 17.23
C ASN A 195 21.39 -3.64 17.45
N ASN A 196 22.44 -4.32 17.93
CA ASN A 196 23.84 -3.84 17.95
C ASN A 196 24.08 -2.43 18.54
N HIS A 197 23.38 -2.03 19.60
CA HIS A 197 23.55 -0.71 20.22
C HIS A 197 24.09 -0.79 21.67
N PRO A 198 25.08 0.04 22.08
CA PRO A 198 25.62 0.04 23.45
C PRO A 198 24.57 0.30 24.54
N LYS A 199 23.55 1.10 24.23
CA LYS A 199 22.43 1.43 25.14
C LYS A 199 21.23 0.48 25.02
N ALA A 200 21.38 -0.67 24.36
CA ALA A 200 20.26 -1.59 24.08
C ALA A 200 19.49 -2.01 25.35
N GLN A 201 20.21 -2.37 26.42
CA GLN A 201 19.59 -2.80 27.67
C GLN A 201 18.81 -1.67 28.35
N GLU A 202 19.33 -0.45 28.31
CA GLU A 202 18.67 0.74 28.89
C GLU A 202 17.39 1.08 28.12
N ILE A 203 17.45 1.02 26.80
CA ILE A 203 16.31 1.30 25.91
C ILE A 203 15.20 0.26 26.09
N LEU A 204 15.54 -1.04 26.08
CA LEU A 204 14.56 -2.10 26.35
C LEU A 204 13.97 -1.99 27.75
N SER A 205 14.78 -1.61 28.75
CA SER A 205 14.29 -1.36 30.12
C SER A 205 13.34 -0.16 30.19
N ASN A 206 13.56 0.88 29.39
CA ASN A 206 12.67 2.04 29.33
C ASN A 206 11.34 1.70 28.63
N ILE A 207 11.38 0.92 27.56
CA ILE A 207 10.17 0.39 26.89
C ILE A 207 9.36 -0.49 27.86
N GLY A 208 10.03 -1.27 28.70
CA GLY A 208 9.43 -2.04 29.78
C GLY A 208 8.77 -3.35 29.32
N ASN A 209 7.87 -3.29 28.33
CA ASN A 209 7.26 -4.47 27.72
C ASN A 209 7.89 -4.75 26.35
N SER A 210 8.73 -5.77 26.29
CA SER A 210 9.41 -6.18 25.05
C SER A 210 8.57 -7.08 24.15
N SER A 211 7.38 -7.52 24.55
CA SER A 211 6.50 -8.33 23.71
C SER A 211 5.04 -7.84 23.80
N PRO A 212 4.79 -6.54 23.55
CA PRO A 212 3.47 -5.97 23.74
C PRO A 212 2.49 -6.48 22.69
N THR A 213 1.24 -6.67 23.09
CA THR A 213 0.12 -6.78 22.15
C THR A 213 -0.57 -5.42 22.08
N SER A 214 -0.72 -4.88 20.88
CA SER A 214 -1.60 -3.75 20.61
C SER A 214 -2.79 -4.24 19.81
N SER A 215 -3.99 -3.90 20.25
CA SER A 215 -5.24 -4.28 19.59
C SER A 215 -6.20 -3.11 19.65
N GLY A 216 -6.73 -2.73 18.49
CA GLY A 216 -7.53 -1.53 18.29
C GLY A 216 -8.83 -1.84 17.57
N LEU A 217 -9.90 -1.14 17.96
CA LEU A 217 -11.21 -1.18 17.32
C LEU A 217 -11.74 0.24 17.18
N GLY A 218 -12.43 0.52 16.08
CA GLY A 218 -13.11 1.79 15.92
C GLY A 218 -13.86 1.93 14.60
N LEU A 219 -13.94 3.16 14.12
CA LEU A 219 -14.82 3.56 13.03
C LEU A 219 -14.02 4.06 11.84
N ILE A 220 -14.57 3.81 10.65
CA ILE A 220 -14.03 4.33 9.40
C ILE A 220 -15.14 4.96 8.56
N ALA A 221 -14.85 6.13 8.01
CA ALA A 221 -15.67 6.80 7.02
C ALA A 221 -14.84 7.06 5.77
N GLU A 222 -15.39 6.75 4.61
CA GLU A 222 -14.73 6.97 3.32
C GLU A 222 -15.70 7.66 2.37
N TYR A 223 -15.27 8.72 1.72
CA TYR A 223 -15.92 9.27 0.53
C TYR A 223 -15.09 8.87 -0.67
N ASP A 224 -15.65 8.13 -1.63
CA ASP A 224 -14.92 7.64 -2.81
C ASP A 224 -15.71 7.92 -4.09
N SER A 225 -15.25 8.95 -4.82
CA SER A 225 -15.82 9.42 -6.08
C SER A 225 -14.81 9.33 -7.23
N LYS A 226 -13.70 8.61 -7.03
CA LYS A 226 -12.65 8.46 -8.04
C LYS A 226 -13.21 7.80 -9.30
N ASN A 227 -12.80 8.31 -10.46
CA ASN A 227 -13.20 7.75 -11.75
C ASN A 227 -12.55 6.38 -12.05
N SER A 228 -11.44 6.07 -11.39
CA SER A 228 -10.72 4.81 -11.54
C SER A 228 -10.06 4.40 -10.22
N PHE A 229 -10.09 3.10 -9.92
CA PHE A 229 -9.43 2.56 -8.74
C PHE A 229 -7.89 2.51 -8.90
N LEU A 230 -7.40 2.15 -10.09
CA LEU A 230 -5.97 1.91 -10.34
C LEU A 230 -5.23 3.15 -10.86
N ASN A 231 -5.91 4.00 -11.63
CA ASN A 231 -5.32 5.19 -12.22
C ASN A 231 -6.32 6.37 -12.19
N PRO A 232 -6.63 6.89 -10.99
CA PRO A 232 -7.54 8.03 -10.85
C PRO A 232 -6.96 9.26 -11.54
N THR A 233 -7.77 9.92 -12.37
CA THR A 233 -7.47 11.23 -12.98
C THR A 233 -8.48 12.29 -12.59
N GLN A 234 -9.64 11.87 -12.08
CA GLN A 234 -10.71 12.76 -11.62
C GLN A 234 -11.38 12.20 -10.37
N GLY A 235 -11.87 13.12 -9.54
CA GLY A 235 -12.65 12.82 -8.34
C GLY A 235 -11.81 12.86 -7.07
N TYR A 236 -12.44 12.42 -5.99
CA TYR A 236 -11.94 12.62 -4.63
C TYR A 236 -12.04 11.34 -3.83
N ASN A 237 -11.08 11.14 -2.94
CA ASN A 237 -11.11 10.09 -1.93
C ASN A 237 -10.70 10.66 -0.58
N TYR A 238 -11.62 10.66 0.38
CA TYR A 238 -11.36 11.09 1.75
C TYR A 238 -11.61 9.92 2.69
N VAL A 239 -10.63 9.59 3.54
CA VAL A 239 -10.72 8.50 4.51
C VAL A 239 -10.46 9.07 5.89
N ALA A 240 -11.42 8.92 6.80
CA ALA A 240 -11.28 9.24 8.20
C ALA A 240 -11.39 7.94 9.01
N GLU A 241 -10.39 7.63 9.83
CA GLU A 241 -10.33 6.44 10.66
C GLU A 241 -9.98 6.82 12.10
N TYR A 242 -10.79 6.36 13.03
CA TYR A 242 -10.55 6.50 14.47
C TYR A 242 -10.47 5.12 15.08
N LEU A 243 -9.42 4.86 15.86
CA LEU A 243 -9.22 3.58 16.56
C LEU A 243 -8.93 3.84 18.03
N TRP A 244 -9.56 3.05 18.89
CA TRP A 244 -9.26 2.99 20.31
C TRP A 244 -8.54 1.68 20.62
N PHE A 245 -7.45 1.77 21.38
CA PHE A 245 -6.65 0.65 21.87
C PHE A 245 -6.82 0.56 23.38
N GLY A 246 -7.08 -0.65 23.89
CA GLY A 246 -7.19 -0.85 25.33
C GLY A 246 -7.33 -2.32 25.74
N ASP A 247 -7.25 -2.53 27.05
CA ASP A 247 -7.30 -3.84 27.71
C ASP A 247 -8.55 -4.65 27.34
N ALA A 248 -9.72 -4.01 27.23
CA ALA A 248 -11.00 -4.66 26.90
C ALA A 248 -11.00 -5.37 25.53
N ILE A 249 -10.06 -5.03 24.63
CA ILE A 249 -9.88 -5.65 23.33
C ILE A 249 -8.52 -6.33 23.18
N GLY A 250 -7.82 -6.57 24.29
CA GLY A 250 -6.56 -7.32 24.35
C GLY A 250 -5.30 -6.50 24.06
N SER A 251 -5.35 -5.17 24.21
CA SER A 251 -4.17 -4.30 24.12
C SER A 251 -3.50 -4.16 25.48
N ASP A 252 -2.16 -4.23 25.51
CA ASP A 252 -1.33 -3.94 26.68
C ASP A 252 -1.19 -2.44 26.94
N TYR A 253 -1.47 -1.61 25.94
CA TYR A 253 -1.40 -0.14 26.02
C TYR A 253 -2.76 0.50 25.73
N THR A 254 -3.04 1.62 26.39
CA THR A 254 -4.23 2.44 26.17
C THR A 254 -3.88 3.72 25.43
N TYR A 255 -4.36 3.82 24.19
CA TYR A 255 -4.20 5.01 23.36
C TYR A 255 -5.28 5.08 22.30
N GLN A 256 -5.40 6.22 21.63
CA GLN A 256 -6.29 6.41 20.50
C GLN A 256 -5.50 6.94 19.32
N THR A 257 -5.92 6.58 18.12
CA THR A 257 -5.36 7.14 16.89
C THR A 257 -6.46 7.71 16.03
N PHE A 258 -6.19 8.84 15.39
CA PHE A 258 -7.03 9.39 14.33
C PHE A 258 -6.19 9.58 13.07
N ASN A 259 -6.71 9.13 11.93
CA ASN A 259 -6.08 9.30 10.63
C ASN A 259 -7.09 9.89 9.66
N LEU A 260 -6.73 11.01 9.05
CA LEU A 260 -7.50 11.66 8.00
C LEU A 260 -6.62 11.78 6.75
N GLU A 261 -7.01 11.12 5.67
CA GLU A 261 -6.36 11.23 4.37
C GLU A 261 -7.34 11.79 3.34
N GLY A 262 -6.84 12.69 2.49
CA GLY A 262 -7.59 13.26 1.38
C GLY A 262 -6.77 13.26 0.10
N LEU A 263 -7.29 12.60 -0.92
CA LEU A 263 -6.74 12.55 -2.27
C LEU A 263 -7.71 13.25 -3.23
N ASN A 264 -7.19 14.17 -4.02
CA ASN A 264 -7.97 14.96 -4.97
C ASN A 264 -7.32 14.88 -6.34
N TYR A 265 -8.10 14.61 -7.38
CA TYR A 265 -7.63 14.46 -8.74
C TYR A 265 -8.43 15.36 -9.69
N TRP A 266 -7.71 16.10 -10.52
CA TRP A 266 -8.28 16.97 -11.55
C TRP A 266 -7.58 16.76 -12.88
N GLU A 267 -8.35 16.40 -13.90
CA GLU A 267 -7.90 16.41 -15.29
C GLU A 267 -7.99 17.84 -15.81
N LEU A 268 -6.84 18.53 -15.89
CA LEU A 268 -6.77 19.92 -16.36
C LEU A 268 -7.03 19.99 -17.87
N ASN A 269 -6.53 19.01 -18.61
CA ASN A 269 -6.83 18.72 -20.00
C ASN A 269 -6.33 17.30 -20.33
N LYS A 270 -6.47 16.87 -21.60
CA LYS A 270 -6.11 15.51 -22.05
C LYS A 270 -4.66 15.10 -21.80
N GLU A 271 -3.75 16.06 -21.65
CA GLU A 271 -2.32 15.80 -21.41
C GLU A 271 -1.89 16.06 -19.97
N TRP A 272 -2.67 16.81 -19.18
CA TRP A 272 -2.22 17.29 -17.87
C TRP A 272 -3.21 16.94 -16.77
N ASN A 273 -2.70 16.26 -15.75
CA ASN A 273 -3.44 15.91 -14.54
C ASN A 273 -2.77 16.56 -13.32
N LEU A 274 -3.58 16.99 -12.38
CA LEU A 274 -3.16 17.50 -11.08
C LEU A 274 -3.72 16.58 -9.99
N ALA A 275 -2.86 16.21 -9.05
CA ALA A 275 -3.28 15.51 -7.85
C ALA A 275 -2.78 16.23 -6.60
N LEU A 276 -3.60 16.23 -5.55
CA LEU A 276 -3.27 16.77 -4.24
C LEU A 276 -3.62 15.74 -3.17
N ARG A 277 -2.61 15.38 -2.37
CA ARG A 277 -2.74 14.58 -1.16
C ARG A 277 -2.57 15.45 0.07
N GLY A 278 -3.43 15.25 1.06
CA GLY A 278 -3.25 15.74 2.43
C GLY A 278 -3.45 14.58 3.39
N GLN A 279 -2.63 14.50 4.42
CA GLN A 279 -2.77 13.50 5.48
C GLN A 279 -2.50 14.14 6.84
N TYR A 280 -3.36 13.84 7.80
CA TYR A 280 -3.20 14.19 9.19
C TYR A 280 -3.33 12.92 10.03
N LYS A 281 -2.37 12.68 10.91
CA LYS A 281 -2.41 11.59 11.88
C LYS A 281 -2.26 12.17 13.27
N SER A 282 -3.01 11.63 14.22
CA SER A 282 -2.79 11.88 15.63
C SER A 282 -2.78 10.60 16.45
N LEU A 283 -2.04 10.65 17.55
CA LEU A 283 -2.01 9.66 18.61
C LEU A 283 -2.22 10.39 19.93
N SER A 284 -3.18 9.93 20.72
CA SER A 284 -3.46 10.42 22.07
C SER A 284 -3.26 9.28 23.05
N THR A 285 -2.42 9.47 24.06
CA THR A 285 -2.12 8.45 25.06
C THR A 285 -1.88 9.05 26.44
N ASN A 286 -2.21 8.28 27.47
CA ASN A 286 -1.82 8.58 28.86
C ASN A 286 -0.73 7.62 29.35
N GLU A 287 -0.17 6.79 28.46
CA GLU A 287 0.91 5.87 28.79
C GLU A 287 2.16 6.67 29.16
N ARG A 288 2.81 6.29 30.25
CA ARG A 288 4.04 6.96 30.70
C ARG A 288 5.17 6.82 29.67
N VAL A 289 5.26 5.66 29.05
CA VAL A 289 6.19 5.36 27.96
C VAL A 289 5.45 4.50 26.96
N LEU A 290 5.33 4.99 25.73
CA LEU A 290 4.85 4.24 24.59
C LEU A 290 6.03 4.02 23.65
N SER A 291 6.15 2.81 23.10
CA SER A 291 7.25 2.43 22.22
C SER A 291 7.14 3.16 20.86
N PRO A 292 8.26 3.58 20.23
CA PRO A 292 8.24 4.52 19.10
C PRO A 292 7.49 4.00 17.86
N GLN A 293 7.37 2.68 17.67
CA GLN A 293 6.64 2.10 16.54
C GLN A 293 5.14 2.39 16.50
N TYR A 294 4.57 2.93 17.59
CA TYR A 294 3.15 3.27 17.64
C TYR A 294 2.88 4.72 17.24
N TYR A 295 3.89 5.59 17.26
CA TYR A 295 3.73 6.99 16.93
C TYR A 295 3.68 7.21 15.43
N PRO A 296 2.82 8.12 14.95
CA PRO A 296 2.79 8.48 13.55
C PRO A 296 4.08 9.21 13.13
N ASP A 297 4.40 9.06 11.85
CA ASP A 297 5.47 9.73 11.14
C ASP A 297 4.95 10.62 10.01
N ILE A 298 5.78 11.57 9.55
CA ILE A 298 5.55 12.30 8.29
C ILE A 298 5.60 11.30 7.14
N ASP A 299 4.50 11.21 6.38
CA ASP A 299 4.34 10.28 5.27
C ASP A 299 4.44 11.01 3.93
N LEU A 300 5.68 11.18 3.45
CA LEU A 300 5.99 11.82 2.16
C LEU A 300 7.05 11.02 1.41
N ARG A 301 6.91 10.94 0.09
CA ARG A 301 7.93 10.33 -0.76
C ARG A 301 9.24 11.11 -0.62
N GLY A 302 10.33 10.39 -0.33
CA GLY A 302 11.67 10.96 -0.13
C GLY A 302 12.04 11.20 1.33
N ILE A 303 11.08 11.13 2.27
CA ILE A 303 11.36 11.17 3.71
C ILE A 303 11.31 9.73 4.23
N ALA A 304 12.38 9.32 4.92
CA ALA A 304 12.45 7.98 5.51
C ALA A 304 11.36 7.77 6.57
N ARG A 305 10.82 6.54 6.63
CA ARG A 305 9.87 6.13 7.67
C ARG A 305 10.45 6.37 9.07
N ASN A 306 9.58 6.82 9.97
CA ASN A 306 9.90 7.12 11.37
C ASN A 306 10.98 8.20 11.59
N ARG A 307 11.44 8.90 10.53
CA ARG A 307 12.46 9.95 10.67
C ARG A 307 11.96 11.11 11.53
N TYR A 308 10.74 11.54 11.26
CA TYR A 308 10.08 12.64 11.96
C TYR A 308 8.76 12.14 12.52
N GLN A 309 8.76 11.85 13.82
CA GLN A 309 7.60 11.34 14.56
C GLN A 309 7.13 12.36 15.59
N GLY A 310 5.84 12.27 15.93
CA GLY A 310 5.22 13.06 16.98
C GLY A 310 3.87 12.48 17.36
N GLU A 311 3.18 13.10 18.32
CA GLU A 311 1.78 12.77 18.61
C GLU A 311 0.85 13.25 17.50
N HIS A 312 1.25 14.29 16.76
CA HIS A 312 0.52 14.83 15.62
C HIS A 312 1.45 14.96 14.42
N THR A 313 1.02 14.46 13.26
CA THR A 313 1.73 14.68 12.00
C THR A 313 0.79 15.17 10.92
N PHE A 314 1.30 16.07 10.08
CA PHE A 314 0.63 16.54 8.89
C PHE A 314 1.56 16.43 7.70
N ALA A 315 1.04 16.01 6.55
CA ALA A 315 1.74 15.96 5.28
C ALA A 315 0.83 16.43 4.17
N ALA A 316 1.35 17.25 3.27
CA ALA A 316 0.67 17.63 2.03
C ALA A 316 1.62 17.44 0.84
N GLU A 317 1.13 16.86 -0.24
CA GLU A 317 1.89 16.59 -1.45
C GLU A 317 1.07 16.95 -2.68
N VAL A 318 1.67 17.68 -3.62
CA VAL A 318 1.09 18.00 -4.91
C VAL A 318 1.87 17.31 -6.02
N GLN A 319 1.17 16.73 -6.98
CA GLN A 319 1.76 16.10 -8.15
C GLN A 319 1.12 16.65 -9.42
N VAL A 320 1.95 17.07 -10.37
CA VAL A 320 1.53 17.40 -11.73
C VAL A 320 2.06 16.34 -12.67
N THR A 321 1.17 15.69 -13.42
CA THR A 321 1.51 14.63 -14.36
C THR A 321 1.21 15.08 -15.79
N LYS A 322 2.20 14.93 -16.66
CA LYS A 322 2.05 15.09 -18.11
C LYS A 322 2.00 13.74 -18.80
N GLN A 323 0.95 13.50 -19.58
CA GLN A 323 0.83 12.39 -20.50
C GLN A 323 1.52 12.75 -21.83
N TRP A 324 2.58 12.04 -22.18
CA TRP A 324 3.34 12.29 -23.42
C TRP A 324 2.79 11.51 -24.60
N THR A 325 2.42 10.25 -24.35
CA THR A 325 1.80 9.33 -25.30
C THR A 325 0.75 8.52 -24.54
N PRO A 326 -0.15 7.76 -25.19
CA PRO A 326 -1.07 6.87 -24.47
C PRO A 326 -0.38 5.89 -23.51
N ARG A 327 0.90 5.58 -23.74
CA ARG A 327 1.69 4.65 -22.92
C ARG A 327 2.53 5.31 -21.84
N TRP A 328 3.02 6.53 -22.07
CA TRP A 328 4.04 7.14 -21.22
C TRP A 328 3.55 8.45 -20.59
N SER A 329 3.78 8.57 -19.29
CA SER A 329 3.60 9.82 -18.56
C SER A 329 4.75 10.10 -17.60
N THR A 330 4.93 11.37 -17.28
CA THR A 330 5.93 11.85 -16.32
C THR A 330 5.24 12.76 -15.31
N GLY A 331 5.56 12.58 -14.03
CA GLY A 331 5.10 13.42 -12.94
C GLY A 331 6.24 14.21 -12.32
N VAL A 332 5.93 15.39 -11.81
CA VAL A 332 6.77 16.10 -10.83
C VAL A 332 5.93 16.29 -9.59
N PHE A 333 6.52 16.03 -8.42
CA PHE A 333 5.83 16.19 -7.15
C PHE A 333 6.69 16.94 -6.13
N THR A 334 6.03 17.58 -5.18
CA THR A 334 6.65 18.17 -4.00
C THR A 334 5.68 18.12 -2.85
N GLY A 335 6.22 17.95 -1.65
CA GLY A 335 5.44 17.90 -0.42
C GLY A 335 6.15 18.57 0.75
N ILE A 336 5.35 18.88 1.75
CA ILE A 336 5.76 19.48 3.01
C ILE A 336 5.06 18.75 4.16
N GLY A 337 5.79 18.51 5.23
CA GLY A 337 5.30 17.82 6.39
C GLY A 337 5.76 18.44 7.70
N TYR A 338 5.00 18.17 8.75
CA TYR A 338 5.23 18.64 10.10
C TYR A 338 4.98 17.48 11.06
N ALA A 339 5.78 17.40 12.11
CA ALA A 339 5.59 16.49 13.24
C ALA A 339 5.72 17.29 14.54
N GLY A 340 4.80 17.09 15.47
CA GLY A 340 4.80 17.80 16.74
C GLY A 340 4.06 17.05 17.83
N ASP A 341 4.23 17.52 19.06
CA ASP A 341 3.63 16.91 20.26
C ASP A 341 2.21 17.46 20.54
N SER A 342 1.78 18.52 19.85
CA SER A 342 0.44 19.08 19.98
C SER A 342 -0.03 19.72 18.66
N ASP A 343 -1.35 19.77 18.44
CA ASP A 343 -1.94 20.46 17.27
C ASP A 343 -1.58 21.95 17.20
N ASN A 344 -1.46 22.62 18.35
CA ASN A 344 -1.23 24.06 18.41
C ASN A 344 0.21 24.42 18.03
N ASP A 345 1.17 23.53 18.31
CA ASP A 345 2.60 23.82 18.14
C ASP A 345 3.21 23.07 16.93
N MET A 346 2.47 22.16 16.29
CA MET A 346 2.97 21.35 15.17
C MET A 346 3.42 22.20 13.99
N PHE A 347 2.68 23.24 13.62
CA PHE A 347 3.03 24.14 12.51
C PHE A 347 4.12 25.17 12.88
N ASP A 348 4.41 25.32 14.17
CA ASP A 348 5.53 26.14 14.65
C ASP A 348 6.85 25.35 14.68
N GLN A 349 6.80 24.02 14.52
CA GLN A 349 7.98 23.17 14.33
C GLN A 349 8.59 23.35 12.94
N SER A 350 9.83 22.88 12.79
CA SER A 350 10.50 22.82 11.49
C SER A 350 9.68 22.02 10.48
N SER A 351 9.41 22.62 9.33
CA SER A 351 8.82 21.91 8.20
C SER A 351 9.86 21.03 7.52
N HIS A 352 9.48 19.83 7.12
CA HIS A 352 10.31 18.94 6.32
C HIS A 352 9.75 18.85 4.91
N SER A 353 10.59 19.02 3.90
CA SER A 353 10.16 19.04 2.51
C SER A 353 10.80 17.93 1.70
N ALA A 354 10.07 17.49 0.68
CA ALA A 354 10.57 16.55 -0.30
C ALA A 354 10.04 16.91 -1.69
N TYR A 355 10.77 16.49 -2.71
CA TYR A 355 10.37 16.67 -4.10
C TYR A 355 10.92 15.54 -4.96
N GLY A 356 10.34 15.35 -6.12
CA GLY A 356 10.79 14.28 -7.00
C GLY A 356 10.16 14.29 -8.37
N VAL A 357 10.59 13.31 -9.15
CA VAL A 357 10.14 13.08 -10.51
C VAL A 357 9.73 11.63 -10.67
N GLY A 358 8.62 11.41 -11.35
CA GLY A 358 8.04 10.10 -11.59
C GLY A 358 7.94 9.79 -13.06
N PHE A 359 8.18 8.54 -13.44
CA PHE A 359 7.92 8.02 -14.78
C PHE A 359 6.92 6.89 -14.68
N ARG A 360 5.96 6.85 -15.60
CA ARG A 360 4.91 5.82 -15.64
C ARG A 360 4.75 5.27 -17.04
N TYR A 361 4.49 3.97 -17.09
CA TYR A 361 4.16 3.20 -18.28
C TYR A 361 2.81 2.50 -18.08
N LEU A 362 1.93 2.59 -19.06
CA LEU A 362 0.67 1.85 -19.11
C LEU A 362 0.94 0.39 -19.45
N ILE A 363 1.17 -0.41 -18.41
CA ILE A 363 1.58 -1.81 -18.51
C ILE A 363 0.42 -2.74 -18.88
N ALA A 364 -0.83 -2.37 -18.58
CA ALA A 364 -2.00 -3.10 -19.08
C ALA A 364 -3.11 -2.12 -19.47
N ARG A 365 -3.17 -1.79 -20.77
CA ARG A 365 -4.06 -0.77 -21.34
C ARG A 365 -5.52 -1.06 -21.08
N ARG A 366 -5.96 -2.31 -21.29
CA ARG A 366 -7.38 -2.71 -21.10
C ARG A 366 -7.91 -2.42 -19.68
N TYR A 367 -7.02 -2.41 -18.69
CA TYR A 367 -7.32 -2.21 -17.26
C TYR A 367 -6.95 -0.81 -16.73
N GLY A 368 -6.34 0.04 -17.57
CA GLY A 368 -5.79 1.32 -17.10
C GLY A 368 -4.66 1.17 -16.07
N LEU A 369 -4.01 0.01 -16.00
CA LEU A 369 -2.96 -0.25 -15.01
C LEU A 369 -1.66 0.39 -15.46
N ILE A 370 -1.20 1.37 -14.70
CA ILE A 370 0.10 2.00 -14.86
C ILE A 370 1.08 1.48 -13.82
N SER A 371 2.36 1.38 -14.19
CA SER A 371 3.45 1.12 -13.27
C SER A 371 4.65 2.00 -13.61
N GLY A 372 5.55 2.20 -12.66
CA GLY A 372 6.74 2.99 -12.94
C GLY A 372 7.60 3.26 -11.72
N ILE A 373 8.38 4.33 -11.80
CA ILE A 373 9.43 4.65 -10.84
C ILE A 373 9.33 6.11 -10.43
N ASP A 374 9.47 6.41 -9.14
CA ASP A 374 9.66 7.77 -8.61
C ASP A 374 11.06 7.90 -8.03
N LEU A 375 11.76 8.96 -8.40
CA LEU A 375 12.98 9.39 -7.74
C LEU A 375 12.64 10.60 -6.88
N ALA A 376 12.76 10.44 -5.56
CA ALA A 376 12.44 11.45 -4.57
C ALA A 376 13.70 11.89 -3.81
N PHE A 377 13.71 13.14 -3.41
CA PHE A 377 14.78 13.81 -2.70
C PHE A 377 14.20 14.56 -1.50
N SER A 378 14.88 14.50 -0.37
CA SER A 378 14.63 15.32 0.81
C SER A 378 15.95 15.92 1.30
N GLU A 379 15.92 16.61 2.44
CA GLU A 379 17.13 17.22 3.04
C GLU A 379 18.21 16.17 3.35
N GLU A 380 17.82 14.93 3.61
CA GLU A 380 18.71 13.91 4.16
C GLU A 380 18.83 12.67 3.28
N ASP A 381 17.84 12.40 2.44
CA ASP A 381 17.73 11.14 1.71
C ASP A 381 17.45 11.32 0.22
N THR A 382 17.85 10.30 -0.55
CA THR A 382 17.39 10.07 -1.91
C THR A 382 16.78 8.68 -1.98
N ALA A 383 15.54 8.59 -2.44
CA ALA A 383 14.78 7.35 -2.47
C ALA A 383 14.24 7.07 -3.88
N LEU A 384 14.19 5.78 -4.25
CA LEU A 384 13.76 5.32 -5.57
C LEU A 384 12.54 4.40 -5.45
N TYR A 385 11.32 4.91 -5.53
CA TYR A 385 10.12 4.09 -5.36
C TYR A 385 9.71 3.39 -6.65
N PHE A 386 9.27 2.13 -6.55
CA PHE A 386 8.55 1.47 -7.63
C PHE A 386 7.06 1.52 -7.33
N GLN A 387 6.29 2.08 -8.26
CA GLN A 387 4.88 2.38 -8.05
C GLN A 387 4.00 1.59 -9.01
N VAL A 388 2.85 1.16 -8.49
CA VAL A 388 1.74 0.64 -9.29
C VAL A 388 0.55 1.55 -9.05
N GLY A 389 0.01 2.12 -10.13
CA GLY A 389 -1.02 3.16 -10.09
C GLY A 389 -0.47 4.59 -10.08
N ALA A 390 -1.30 5.55 -9.66
CA ALA A 390 -1.01 6.99 -9.72
C ALA A 390 0.22 7.40 -8.88
N GLY A 391 0.50 6.66 -7.79
CA GLY A 391 1.69 6.82 -6.97
C GLY A 391 1.75 8.11 -6.15
N ILE A 392 0.59 8.72 -5.85
CA ILE A 392 0.43 9.83 -4.91
C ILE A 392 -0.35 9.37 -3.68
#